data_AF-K0J047-F1
#
_entry.id   AF-K0J047-F1
#
_cell.length_a   1.000
_cell.length_b   1.000
_cell.length_c   1.000
_cell.angle_alpha   90.00
_cell.angle_beta   90.00
_cell.angle_gamma   90.00
#
_symmetry.space_group_name_H-M   'P 1'
#
loop_
_entity.id
_entity.type
_entity.pdbx_description
1 polymer ?
#
loop_
_entity_poly.entity_id
_entity_poly.type
_entity_poly.pdbx_seq_one_letter_code
_entity_poly.pdbx_strand_id
1 'polypeptide(L)'
;MKTVIHSLLVLLLIPLFNPIKVETSLNQLIQFAHEHQYQIESGQLIIKEAFSTTEQDHIEKQLIELGFEKSNHRFDRELAPDLIETVTIIDTQDQREITVNYQLTGNISLWSEDKDYANRTNRLIATIYTSKRHDYACIKLSIHDMMLSGYFFENIKKEWNYQEIDRIEEPDLTVMSGYSPKFKQKIPYKNQLMNLQISVRTGINQEKQVMIGTPILMTEY
;
A
#
# COMPACT_ATOMS: atom_id res chain seq x y z
N MET A 1 11.27 -0.93 -58.61
CA MET A 1 11.58 -0.33 -57.28
C MET A 1 10.56 -0.84 -56.28
N LYS A 2 10.99 -1.76 -55.40
CA LYS A 2 10.16 -2.35 -54.35
C LYS A 2 10.53 -1.72 -53.01
N THR A 3 9.49 -1.50 -52.20
CA THR A 3 9.45 -1.58 -50.73
C THR A 3 10.33 -0.62 -49.93
N VAL A 4 9.75 0.51 -49.51
CA VAL A 4 10.06 1.17 -48.23
C VAL A 4 8.78 1.82 -47.66
N ILE A 5 7.79 1.03 -47.27
CA ILE A 5 6.67 1.52 -46.44
C ILE A 5 6.26 0.40 -45.48
N HIS A 6 7.13 -0.03 -44.56
CA HIS A 6 6.73 -0.94 -43.47
C HIS A 6 7.38 -0.61 -42.11
N SER A 7 8.22 0.43 -41.99
CA SER A 7 8.95 0.71 -40.74
C SER A 7 8.31 1.74 -39.81
N LEU A 8 7.22 2.42 -40.19
CA LEU A 8 6.63 3.46 -39.34
C LEU A 8 5.56 2.96 -38.35
N LEU A 9 4.99 1.77 -38.56
CA LEU A 9 3.92 1.24 -37.71
C LEU A 9 4.44 0.61 -36.40
N VAL A 10 5.73 0.22 -36.35
CA VAL A 10 6.31 -0.49 -35.19
C VAL A 10 6.62 0.45 -34.01
N LEU A 11 6.81 1.76 -34.25
CA LEU A 11 7.13 2.71 -33.18
C LEU A 11 5.92 3.14 -32.33
N LEU A 12 4.69 2.96 -32.82
CA LEU A 12 3.46 3.37 -32.10
C LEU A 12 2.99 2.33 -31.06
N LEU A 13 3.61 1.15 -31.02
CA LEU A 13 3.28 0.09 -30.05
C LEU A 13 4.24 0.04 -28.84
N ILE A 14 5.27 0.90 -28.81
CA ILE A 14 6.29 0.89 -27.75
C ILE A 14 5.75 1.27 -26.35
N PRO A 15 4.68 2.07 -26.13
CA PRO A 15 4.28 2.36 -24.75
C PRO A 15 3.57 1.18 -24.06
N LEU A 16 3.29 0.07 -24.75
CA LEU A 16 2.62 -1.10 -24.16
C LEU A 16 3.54 -2.01 -23.33
N PHE A 17 4.87 -1.81 -23.40
CA PHE A 17 5.85 -2.69 -22.74
C PHE A 17 6.60 -2.06 -21.55
N ASN A 18 6.38 -0.78 -21.26
CA ASN A 18 6.96 -0.20 -20.05
C ASN A 18 6.07 -0.55 -18.85
N PRO A 19 6.60 -1.19 -17.80
CA PRO A 19 5.83 -1.44 -16.59
C PRO A 19 5.38 -0.09 -16.02
N ILE A 20 4.08 0.08 -15.87
CA ILE A 20 3.52 1.23 -15.15
C ILE A 20 4.00 1.10 -13.71
N LYS A 21 4.88 2.01 -13.29
CA LYS A 21 5.30 2.11 -11.90
C LYS A 21 4.43 3.12 -11.19
N VAL A 22 3.60 2.62 -10.29
CA VAL A 22 2.86 3.46 -9.35
C VAL A 22 3.56 3.38 -8.01
N GLU A 23 4.11 4.50 -7.55
CA GLU A 23 4.69 4.56 -6.21
C GLU A 23 3.54 4.66 -5.18
N THR A 24 3.52 3.71 -4.25
CA THR A 24 2.60 3.68 -3.10
C THR A 24 3.38 3.68 -1.79
N SER A 25 2.73 4.06 -0.70
CA SER A 25 3.30 3.92 0.65
C SER A 25 3.77 2.50 0.96
N LEU A 26 3.10 1.46 0.42
CA LEU A 26 3.53 0.07 0.62
C LEU A 26 4.87 -0.21 -0.05
N ASN A 27 5.12 0.33 -1.25
CA ASN A 27 6.41 0.19 -1.92
C ASN A 27 7.55 0.74 -1.05
N GLN A 28 7.33 1.88 -0.39
CA GLN A 28 8.32 2.52 0.47
C GLN A 28 8.63 1.67 1.72
N LEU A 29 7.60 1.08 2.33
CA LEU A 29 7.76 0.19 3.50
C LEU A 29 8.49 -1.12 3.12
N ILE A 30 8.13 -1.75 2.01
CA ILE A 30 8.78 -2.97 1.53
C ILE A 30 10.24 -2.70 1.17
N GLN A 31 10.51 -1.59 0.48
CA GLN A 31 11.88 -1.22 0.13
C GLN A 31 12.76 -1.09 1.38
N PHE A 32 12.26 -0.41 2.42
CA PHE A 32 12.97 -0.31 3.70
C PHE A 32 13.22 -1.69 4.32
N ALA A 33 12.21 -2.57 4.36
CA ALA A 33 12.40 -3.92 4.89
C ALA A 33 13.46 -4.71 4.11
N HIS A 34 13.45 -4.64 2.77
CA HIS A 34 14.42 -5.32 1.92
C HIS A 34 15.84 -4.77 2.08
N GLU A 35 16.01 -3.45 2.13
CA GLU A 35 17.32 -2.79 2.30
C GLU A 35 18.01 -3.19 3.61
N HIS A 36 17.22 -3.45 4.67
CA HIS A 36 17.71 -3.88 5.97
C HIS A 36 17.55 -5.38 6.24
N GLN A 37 17.16 -6.16 5.23
CA GLN A 37 16.98 -7.61 5.32
C GLN A 37 16.00 -8.05 6.42
N TYR A 38 14.98 -7.23 6.69
CA TYR A 38 13.90 -7.58 7.60
C TYR A 38 12.90 -8.52 6.90
N GLN A 39 12.51 -9.59 7.60
CA GLN A 39 11.51 -10.52 7.10
C GLN A 39 10.12 -9.92 7.24
N ILE A 40 9.42 -9.75 6.12
CA ILE A 40 8.01 -9.35 6.08
C ILE A 40 7.15 -10.59 6.32
N GLU A 41 6.37 -10.59 7.40
CA GLU A 41 5.40 -11.64 7.71
C GLU A 41 4.09 -11.45 6.95
N SER A 42 3.62 -10.21 6.89
CA SER A 42 2.40 -9.84 6.18
C SER A 42 2.41 -8.34 5.87
N GLY A 43 1.48 -7.92 5.01
CA GLY A 43 1.25 -6.51 4.82
C GLY A 43 -0.12 -6.22 4.23
N GLN A 44 -0.40 -4.93 4.09
CA GLN A 44 -1.63 -4.42 3.55
C GLN A 44 -1.36 -3.10 2.82
N LEU A 45 -2.01 -2.93 1.67
CA LEU A 45 -2.17 -1.64 1.01
C LEU A 45 -3.66 -1.34 0.91
N ILE A 46 -4.06 -0.14 1.30
CA ILE A 46 -5.39 0.39 1.09
C ILE A 46 -5.28 1.67 0.29
N ILE A 47 -6.08 1.81 -0.77
CA ILE A 47 -6.19 3.04 -1.53
C ILE A 47 -7.65 3.47 -1.53
N LYS A 48 -7.89 4.74 -1.21
CA LYS A 48 -9.23 5.32 -1.13
C LYS A 48 -9.30 6.58 -1.96
N GLU A 49 -10.37 6.72 -2.73
CA GLU A 49 -10.67 7.96 -3.45
C GLU A 49 -12.18 8.13 -3.63
N ALA A 50 -12.62 9.38 -3.57
CA ALA A 50 -13.99 9.75 -3.85
C ALA A 50 -14.14 10.10 -5.33
N PHE A 51 -15.20 9.60 -5.95
CA PHE A 51 -15.57 9.82 -7.35
C PHE A 51 -17.02 10.29 -7.42
N SER A 52 -17.39 10.92 -8.53
CA SER A 52 -18.79 11.22 -8.82
C SER A 52 -19.57 9.91 -9.02
N THR A 53 -20.83 9.85 -8.58
CA THR A 53 -21.72 8.70 -8.88
C THR A 53 -21.85 8.42 -10.38
N THR A 54 -21.68 9.45 -11.22
CA THR A 54 -21.68 9.30 -12.69
C THR A 54 -20.50 8.48 -13.23
N GLU A 55 -19.44 8.30 -12.45
CA GLU A 55 -18.26 7.52 -12.82
C GLU A 55 -18.38 6.03 -12.45
N GLN A 56 -19.37 5.67 -11.63
CA GLN A 56 -19.52 4.32 -11.08
C GLN A 56 -19.55 3.24 -12.17
N ASP A 57 -20.45 3.35 -13.14
CA ASP A 57 -20.58 2.35 -14.21
C ASP A 57 -19.29 2.16 -15.01
N HIS A 58 -18.52 3.25 -15.19
CA HIS A 58 -17.23 3.19 -15.87
C HIS A 58 -16.19 2.44 -15.04
N ILE A 59 -16.11 2.74 -13.75
CA ILE A 59 -15.19 2.09 -12.80
C ILE A 59 -15.53 0.60 -12.69
N GLU A 60 -16.80 0.24 -12.52
CA GLU A 60 -17.23 -1.16 -12.44
C GLU A 60 -16.86 -1.94 -13.70
N LYS A 61 -17.07 -1.33 -14.88
CA LYS A 61 -16.67 -1.94 -16.15
C LYS A 61 -15.15 -2.16 -16.23
N GLN A 62 -14.35 -1.18 -15.84
CA GLN A 62 -12.89 -1.31 -15.82
C GLN A 62 -12.42 -2.40 -14.85
N LEU A 63 -13.06 -2.54 -13.68
CA LEU A 63 -12.75 -3.62 -12.72
C LEU A 63 -13.02 -5.00 -13.34
N ILE A 64 -14.16 -5.17 -14.01
CA ILE A 64 -14.49 -6.43 -14.71
C ILE A 64 -13.49 -6.72 -15.83
N GLU A 65 -13.11 -5.72 -16.64
CA GLU A 65 -12.09 -5.85 -17.70
C GLU A 65 -10.70 -6.21 -17.15
N LEU A 66 -10.41 -5.80 -15.90
CA LEU A 66 -9.19 -6.16 -15.17
C LEU A 66 -9.26 -7.54 -14.50
N GLY A 67 -10.37 -8.27 -14.69
CA GLY A 67 -10.57 -9.63 -14.20
C GLY A 67 -11.00 -9.73 -12.74
N PHE A 68 -11.70 -8.71 -12.22
CA PHE A 68 -12.36 -8.81 -10.92
C PHE A 68 -13.72 -9.50 -11.05
N GLU A 69 -14.04 -10.32 -10.06
CA GLU A 69 -15.35 -10.94 -9.89
C GLU A 69 -16.24 -10.03 -9.05
N LYS A 70 -17.43 -9.68 -9.56
CA LYS A 70 -18.37 -8.77 -8.89
C LYS A 70 -19.34 -9.53 -7.99
N SER A 71 -19.49 -9.04 -6.76
CA SER A 71 -20.54 -9.40 -5.81
C SER A 71 -21.12 -8.13 -5.19
N ASN A 72 -22.26 -7.68 -5.73
CA ASN A 72 -22.88 -6.40 -5.38
C ASN A 72 -21.90 -5.21 -5.56
N HIS A 73 -21.61 -4.44 -4.51
CA HIS A 73 -20.64 -3.33 -4.54
C HIS A 73 -19.20 -3.76 -4.22
N ARG A 74 -18.93 -5.07 -4.18
CA ARG A 74 -17.62 -5.64 -3.90
C ARG A 74 -17.09 -6.36 -5.14
N PHE A 75 -15.80 -6.20 -5.39
CA PHE A 75 -15.08 -6.77 -6.51
C PHE A 75 -13.84 -7.46 -5.96
N ASP A 76 -13.68 -8.76 -6.21
CA ASP A 76 -12.55 -9.53 -5.69
C ASP A 76 -11.70 -10.10 -6.83
N ARG A 77 -10.39 -10.17 -6.62
CA ARG A 77 -9.43 -10.80 -7.52
C ARG A 77 -8.35 -11.48 -6.71
N GLU A 78 -8.24 -12.79 -6.84
CA GLU A 78 -7.12 -13.55 -6.28
C GLU A 78 -5.93 -13.43 -7.24
N LEU A 79 -4.80 -12.89 -6.75
CA LEU A 79 -3.55 -12.86 -7.50
C LEU A 79 -2.79 -14.18 -7.35
N ALA A 80 -2.79 -14.72 -6.13
CA ALA A 80 -2.19 -15.98 -5.74
C ALA A 80 -2.88 -16.53 -4.48
N PRO A 81 -2.64 -17.79 -4.09
CA PRO A 81 -3.06 -18.28 -2.79
C PRO A 81 -2.53 -17.36 -1.69
N ASP A 82 -3.43 -16.81 -0.88
CA ASP A 82 -3.12 -15.82 0.18
C ASP A 82 -2.59 -14.47 -0.33
N LEU A 83 -2.93 -14.06 -1.55
CA LEU A 83 -2.72 -12.68 -2.04
C LEU A 83 -3.98 -12.19 -2.77
N ILE A 84 -4.76 -11.37 -2.08
CA ILE A 84 -6.12 -11.02 -2.51
C ILE A 84 -6.21 -9.52 -2.70
N GLU A 85 -6.85 -9.14 -3.80
CA GLU A 85 -7.29 -7.79 -4.07
C GLU A 85 -8.80 -7.68 -3.92
N THR A 86 -9.23 -6.64 -3.21
CA THR A 86 -10.64 -6.30 -3.05
C THR A 86 -10.83 -4.84 -3.42
N VAL A 87 -11.85 -4.55 -4.23
CA VAL A 87 -12.37 -3.19 -4.42
C VAL A 87 -13.81 -3.13 -3.91
N THR A 88 -14.10 -2.18 -3.03
CA THR A 88 -15.46 -1.92 -2.53
C THR A 88 -15.88 -0.51 -2.90
N ILE A 89 -17.06 -0.38 -3.51
CA ILE A 89 -17.70 0.89 -3.82
C ILE A 89 -18.70 1.20 -2.70
N ILE A 90 -18.63 2.39 -2.12
CA ILE A 90 -19.48 2.80 -1.00
C ILE A 90 -20.17 4.11 -1.36
N ASP A 91 -21.49 4.13 -1.33
CA ASP A 91 -22.26 5.37 -1.50
C ASP A 91 -22.02 6.32 -0.33
N THR A 92 -21.73 7.58 -0.63
CA THR A 92 -21.64 8.61 0.40
C THR A 92 -23.04 9.07 0.83
N GLN A 93 -23.15 9.67 2.02
CA GLN A 93 -24.43 10.15 2.54
C GLN A 93 -25.10 11.21 1.65
N ASP A 94 -24.32 11.94 0.84
CA ASP A 94 -24.82 12.99 -0.03
C ASP A 94 -25.34 12.46 -1.39
N GLN A 95 -25.14 11.16 -1.67
CA GLN A 95 -25.55 10.43 -2.89
C GLN A 95 -25.08 11.03 -4.22
N ARG A 96 -24.14 11.97 -4.21
CA ARG A 96 -23.50 12.52 -5.42
C ARG A 96 -22.08 11.99 -5.58
N GLU A 97 -21.50 11.50 -4.51
CA GLU A 97 -20.19 10.85 -4.53
C GLU A 97 -20.27 9.38 -4.10
N ILE A 98 -19.36 8.58 -4.66
CA ILE A 98 -19.02 7.24 -4.18
C ILE A 98 -17.59 7.26 -3.67
N THR A 99 -17.29 6.43 -2.67
CA THR A 99 -15.91 6.11 -2.28
C THR A 99 -15.53 4.77 -2.85
N VAL A 100 -14.44 4.72 -3.62
CA VAL A 100 -13.87 3.47 -4.13
C VAL A 100 -12.66 3.13 -3.25
N ASN A 101 -12.77 1.99 -2.55
CA ASN A 101 -11.76 1.49 -1.64
C ASN A 101 -11.10 0.24 -2.21
N TYR A 102 -9.83 0.32 -2.59
CA TYR A 102 -9.00 -0.83 -2.91
C TYR A 102 -8.26 -1.33 -1.68
N GLN A 103 -8.12 -2.65 -1.56
CA GLN A 103 -7.35 -3.34 -0.55
C GLN A 103 -6.53 -4.45 -1.21
N LEU A 104 -5.24 -4.51 -0.90
CA LEU A 104 -4.35 -5.64 -1.15
C LEU A 104 -3.97 -6.22 0.21
N THR A 105 -4.23 -7.51 0.42
CA THR A 105 -3.98 -8.19 1.70
C THR A 105 -3.35 -9.56 1.48
N GLY A 106 -2.62 -10.03 2.50
CA GLY A 106 -2.03 -11.37 2.55
C GLY A 106 -0.50 -11.32 2.41
N ASN A 107 0.06 -12.25 1.64
CA ASN A 107 1.50 -12.40 1.42
C ASN A 107 2.04 -11.32 0.47
N ILE A 108 2.29 -10.14 1.02
CA ILE A 108 2.84 -8.99 0.28
C ILE A 108 4.27 -9.24 -0.23
N SER A 109 5.04 -10.14 0.39
CA SER A 109 6.36 -10.52 -0.12
C SER A 109 6.23 -11.08 -1.54
N LEU A 110 5.26 -11.98 -1.76
CA LEU A 110 4.96 -12.53 -3.09
C LEU A 110 4.58 -11.43 -4.10
N TRP A 111 3.79 -10.44 -3.68
CA TRP A 111 3.46 -9.28 -4.51
C TRP A 111 4.69 -8.48 -4.95
N SER A 112 5.67 -8.34 -4.04
CA SER A 112 6.88 -7.55 -4.30
C SER A 112 7.93 -8.29 -5.13
N GLU A 113 7.98 -9.62 -5.00
CA GLU A 113 8.94 -10.49 -5.68
C GLU A 113 8.48 -10.83 -7.11
N ASP A 114 7.18 -11.03 -7.31
CA ASP A 114 6.59 -11.31 -8.61
C ASP A 114 6.18 -10.01 -9.32
N LYS A 115 6.92 -9.70 -10.40
CA LYS A 115 6.68 -8.50 -11.21
C LYS A 115 5.29 -8.49 -11.83
N ASP A 116 4.70 -9.64 -12.15
CA ASP A 116 3.38 -9.69 -12.78
C ASP A 116 2.29 -9.31 -11.79
N TYR A 117 2.39 -9.72 -10.53
CA TYR A 117 1.47 -9.27 -9.47
C TYR A 117 1.58 -7.77 -9.21
N ALA A 118 2.80 -7.26 -9.01
CA ALA A 118 3.05 -5.83 -8.88
C ALA A 118 2.51 -5.03 -10.09
N ASN A 119 2.74 -5.52 -11.32
CA ASN A 119 2.26 -4.85 -12.54
C ASN A 119 0.73 -4.87 -12.66
N ARG A 120 0.06 -5.96 -12.27
CA ARG A 120 -1.41 -6.06 -12.27
C ARG A 120 -2.04 -5.10 -11.28
N THR A 121 -1.46 -4.95 -10.09
CA THR A 121 -1.86 -3.95 -9.10
C THR A 121 -1.59 -2.54 -9.60
N ASN A 122 -0.40 -2.25 -10.10
CA ASN A 122 -0.06 -0.92 -10.61
C ASN A 122 -0.95 -0.49 -11.77
N ARG A 123 -1.30 -1.42 -12.66
CA ARG A 123 -2.25 -1.17 -13.75
C ARG A 123 -3.62 -0.82 -13.22
N LEU A 124 -4.15 -1.59 -12.27
CA LEU A 124 -5.41 -1.26 -11.60
C LEU A 124 -5.37 0.14 -11.00
N ILE A 125 -4.31 0.46 -10.25
CA ILE A 125 -4.19 1.75 -9.59
C ILE A 125 -4.15 2.89 -10.60
N ALA A 126 -3.40 2.74 -11.69
CA ALA A 126 -3.30 3.76 -12.75
C ALA A 126 -4.56 3.89 -13.60
N THR A 127 -5.36 2.82 -13.71
CA THR A 127 -6.62 2.83 -14.46
C THR A 127 -7.76 3.50 -13.69
N ILE A 128 -7.87 3.22 -12.38
CA ILE A 128 -9.01 3.66 -11.56
C ILE A 128 -8.72 4.95 -10.79
N TYR A 129 -7.54 5.07 -10.19
CA TYR A 129 -7.26 6.12 -9.20
C TYR A 129 -6.47 7.27 -9.80
N THR A 130 -6.72 8.46 -9.27
CA THR A 130 -6.03 9.68 -9.69
C THR A 130 -4.92 10.07 -8.69
N SER A 131 -4.38 11.27 -8.85
CA SER A 131 -3.43 11.86 -7.90
C SER A 131 -4.08 12.31 -6.58
N LYS A 132 -5.43 12.32 -6.50
CA LYS A 132 -6.18 12.69 -5.28
C LYS A 132 -6.37 11.53 -4.30
N ARG A 133 -5.97 10.32 -4.68
CA ARG A 133 -6.09 9.13 -3.83
C ARG A 133 -5.34 9.29 -2.50
N HIS A 134 -5.88 8.65 -1.47
CA HIS A 134 -5.22 8.46 -0.19
C HIS A 134 -4.76 7.02 -0.08
N ASP A 135 -3.46 6.83 0.12
CA ASP A 135 -2.83 5.53 0.31
C ASP A 135 -2.48 5.30 1.78
N TYR A 136 -2.83 4.12 2.26
CA TYR A 136 -2.50 3.63 3.58
C TYR A 136 -1.75 2.31 3.39
N ALA A 137 -0.67 2.12 4.13
CA ALA A 137 0.08 0.88 4.06
C ALA A 137 0.49 0.43 5.45
N CYS A 138 0.53 -0.88 5.65
CA CYS A 138 1.06 -1.49 6.86
C CYS A 138 1.89 -2.71 6.48
N ILE A 139 3.04 -2.88 7.13
CA ILE A 139 3.79 -4.14 7.07
C ILE A 139 4.06 -4.65 8.48
N LYS A 140 4.09 -5.96 8.60
CA LYS A 140 4.43 -6.68 9.82
C LYS A 140 5.76 -7.36 9.61
N LEU A 141 6.68 -7.11 10.53
CA LEU A 141 8.06 -7.59 10.48
C LEU A 141 8.34 -8.52 11.65
N SER A 142 9.06 -9.60 11.37
CA SER A 142 9.72 -10.42 12.38
C SER A 142 11.12 -9.87 12.60
N ILE A 143 11.42 -9.39 13.81
CA ILE A 143 12.74 -8.84 14.13
C ILE A 143 13.29 -9.52 15.38
N HIS A 144 14.48 -10.11 15.24
CA HIS A 144 15.17 -10.72 16.36
C HIS A 144 15.55 -9.65 17.41
N ASP A 145 15.44 -9.99 18.69
CA ASP A 145 15.54 -9.06 19.82
C ASP A 145 16.81 -8.18 19.81
N MET A 146 17.94 -8.78 19.44
CA MET A 146 19.25 -8.12 19.32
C MET A 146 19.32 -7.05 18.20
N MET A 147 18.43 -7.11 17.20
CA MET A 147 18.38 -6.14 16.10
C MET A 147 17.42 -4.97 16.40
N LEU A 148 16.43 -5.21 17.26
CA LEU A 148 15.52 -4.17 17.73
C LEU A 148 16.21 -3.19 18.67
N SER A 149 17.24 -3.61 19.41
CA SER A 149 18.02 -2.71 20.24
C SER A 149 18.79 -1.70 19.39
N GLY A 150 18.29 -0.48 19.34
CA GLY A 150 18.93 0.69 18.73
C GLY A 150 18.89 0.71 17.20
N TYR A 151 19.42 -0.32 16.53
CA TYR A 151 19.65 -0.31 15.08
C TYR A 151 18.39 -0.07 14.25
N PHE A 152 17.29 -0.79 14.54
CA PHE A 152 16.02 -0.60 13.82
C PHE A 152 15.50 0.85 13.89
N PHE A 153 15.45 1.42 15.09
CA PHE A 153 14.95 2.79 15.28
C PHE A 153 15.90 3.84 14.75
N GLU A 154 17.22 3.61 14.84
CA GLU A 154 18.22 4.50 14.24
C GLU A 154 18.14 4.49 12.71
N ASN A 155 17.89 3.34 12.09
CA ASN A 155 17.66 3.24 10.64
C ASN A 155 16.42 4.05 10.23
N ILE A 156 15.29 3.88 10.95
CA ILE A 156 14.07 4.67 10.71
C ILE A 156 14.34 6.17 10.87
N LYS A 157 14.97 6.61 11.97
CA LYS A 157 15.30 8.02 12.18
C LYS A 157 16.19 8.56 11.07
N LYS A 158 17.23 7.82 10.68
CA LYS A 158 18.22 8.26 9.69
C LYS A 158 17.65 8.33 8.27
N GLU A 159 16.93 7.29 7.85
CA GLU A 159 16.45 7.18 6.46
C GLU A 159 15.16 7.96 6.23
N TRP A 160 14.28 7.96 7.23
CA TRP A 160 12.98 8.62 7.11
C TRP A 160 12.94 10.00 7.76
N ASN A 161 13.99 10.43 8.45
CA ASN A 161 13.96 11.65 9.27
C ASN A 161 12.74 11.64 10.20
N TYR A 162 12.51 10.47 10.82
CA TYR A 162 11.37 10.23 11.69
C TYR A 162 11.48 11.05 12.98
N GLN A 163 10.41 11.77 13.28
CA GLN A 163 10.25 12.54 14.50
C GLN A 163 9.09 11.97 15.29
N GLU A 164 9.37 11.40 16.46
CA GLU A 164 8.35 10.92 17.36
C GLU A 164 7.53 12.09 17.92
N ILE A 165 6.22 11.91 17.88
CA ILE A 165 5.19 12.88 18.29
C ILE A 165 4.53 12.43 19.59
N ASP A 166 4.25 11.13 19.70
CA ASP A 166 3.57 10.55 20.84
C ASP A 166 3.95 9.09 21.01
N ARG A 167 3.79 8.59 22.24
CA ARG A 167 4.09 7.22 22.61
C ARG A 167 3.09 6.71 23.62
N ILE A 168 2.58 5.52 23.37
CA ILE A 168 1.74 4.74 24.28
C ILE A 168 2.53 3.50 24.68
N GLU A 169 2.66 3.27 25.99
CA GLU A 169 3.34 2.10 26.55
C GLU A 169 2.36 1.29 27.40
N GLU A 170 2.23 0.02 27.05
CA GLU A 170 1.52 -1.03 27.77
C GLU A 170 2.53 -2.16 28.08
N PRO A 171 2.21 -3.10 29.00
CA PRO A 171 3.18 -4.11 29.45
C PRO A 171 3.83 -4.93 28.34
N ASP A 172 3.10 -5.22 27.26
CA ASP A 172 3.52 -6.05 26.13
C ASP A 172 3.45 -5.31 24.78
N LEU A 173 3.06 -4.04 24.76
CA LEU A 173 2.85 -3.25 23.55
C LEU A 173 3.39 -1.83 23.71
N THR A 174 4.16 -1.38 22.74
CA THR A 174 4.53 0.04 22.58
C THR A 174 4.05 0.53 21.23
N VAL A 175 3.32 1.63 21.20
CA VAL A 175 2.90 2.30 19.96
C VAL A 175 3.50 3.69 19.91
N MET A 176 4.26 3.98 18.87
CA MET A 176 4.88 5.27 18.61
C MET A 176 4.19 5.91 17.40
N SER A 177 3.74 7.14 17.56
CA SER A 177 3.22 7.96 16.47
C SER A 177 4.24 9.04 16.12
N GLY A 178 4.40 9.35 14.84
CA GLY A 178 5.36 10.35 14.42
C GLY A 178 5.20 10.83 12.99
N TYR A 179 6.12 11.70 12.62
CA TYR A 179 6.16 12.37 11.33
C TYR A 179 7.47 12.08 10.60
N SER A 180 7.37 11.89 9.29
CA SER A 180 8.49 11.73 8.38
C SER A 180 8.19 12.48 7.07
N PRO A 181 9.11 13.33 6.57
CA PRO A 181 8.93 14.00 5.28
C PRO A 181 8.97 13.03 4.08
N LYS A 182 9.30 11.75 4.26
CA LYS A 182 9.32 10.76 3.17
C LYS A 182 7.92 10.36 2.71
N PHE A 183 6.93 10.38 3.61
CA PHE A 183 5.56 9.99 3.29
C PHE A 183 4.73 11.22 2.94
N LYS A 184 4.04 11.16 1.79
CA LYS A 184 3.24 12.29 1.26
C LYS A 184 1.96 12.50 2.05
N GLN A 185 1.28 11.41 2.40
CA GLN A 185 0.05 11.45 3.18
C GLN A 185 0.36 11.85 4.61
N LYS A 186 -0.57 12.56 5.24
CA LYS A 186 -0.48 12.95 6.66
C LYS A 186 -1.87 13.21 7.19
N ILE A 187 -2.07 12.90 8.46
CA ILE A 187 -3.33 13.14 9.15
C ILE A 187 -3.14 14.06 10.36
N PRO A 188 -4.16 14.84 10.74
CA PRO A 188 -4.14 15.58 11.99
C PRO A 188 -4.02 14.64 13.18
N TYR A 189 -3.14 14.97 14.12
CA TYR A 189 -2.98 14.26 15.38
C TYR A 189 -2.66 15.25 16.51
N LYS A 190 -3.59 15.40 17.45
CA LYS A 190 -3.54 16.47 18.47
C LYS A 190 -3.35 17.83 17.77
N ASN A 191 -2.28 18.56 18.09
CA ASN A 191 -1.98 19.89 17.53
C ASN A 191 -0.94 19.85 16.40
N GLN A 192 -0.64 18.67 15.84
CA GLN A 192 0.38 18.48 14.81
C GLN A 192 -0.07 17.47 13.74
N LEU A 193 0.79 17.21 12.75
CA LEU A 193 0.54 16.24 11.69
C LEU A 193 1.39 15.01 11.92
N MET A 194 0.82 13.84 11.71
CA MET A 194 1.56 12.58 11.73
C MET A 194 1.32 11.79 10.44
N ASN A 195 2.26 10.91 10.11
CA ASN A 195 2.17 10.06 8.93
C ASN A 195 2.94 8.75 9.05
N LEU A 196 3.31 8.38 10.27
CA LEU A 196 3.91 7.11 10.56
C LEU A 196 3.48 6.66 11.95
N GLN A 197 3.13 5.39 12.06
CA GLN A 197 2.97 4.70 13.33
C GLN A 197 3.81 3.43 13.32
N ILE A 198 4.46 3.16 14.45
CA ILE A 198 5.26 1.97 14.65
C ILE A 198 4.78 1.32 15.94
N SER A 199 4.37 0.05 15.89
CA SER A 199 4.11 -0.73 17.08
C SER A 199 5.18 -1.79 17.28
N VAL A 200 5.49 -2.06 18.54
CA VAL A 200 6.33 -3.18 18.97
C VAL A 200 5.56 -3.97 20.01
N ARG A 201 5.25 -5.22 19.70
CA ARG A 201 4.61 -6.16 20.63
C ARG A 201 5.63 -7.21 21.08
N THR A 202 5.70 -7.47 22.37
CA THR A 202 6.57 -8.50 22.95
C THR A 202 5.73 -9.75 23.24
N GLY A 203 6.03 -10.84 22.55
CA GLY A 203 5.38 -12.13 22.75
C GLY A 203 5.87 -12.87 23.99
N ILE A 204 5.22 -14.00 24.30
CA ILE A 204 5.49 -14.84 25.48
C ILE A 204 6.94 -15.34 25.54
N ASN A 205 7.58 -15.55 24.38
CA ASN A 205 8.96 -16.02 24.26
C ASN A 205 9.99 -14.89 24.11
N GLN A 206 9.64 -13.64 24.48
CA GLN A 206 10.43 -12.43 24.21
C GLN A 206 10.61 -12.07 22.73
N GLU A 207 10.06 -12.87 21.80
CA GLU A 207 9.99 -12.50 20.39
C GLU A 207 9.27 -11.17 20.21
N LYS A 208 9.88 -10.25 19.48
CA LYS A 208 9.31 -8.95 19.21
C LYS A 208 8.77 -8.88 17.79
N GLN A 209 7.53 -8.46 17.71
CA GLN A 209 6.82 -8.24 16.47
C GLN A 209 6.70 -6.75 16.25
N VAL A 210 7.10 -6.30 15.06
CA VAL A 210 7.07 -4.88 14.72
C VAL A 210 6.05 -4.67 13.61
N MET A 211 5.19 -3.68 13.76
CA MET A 211 4.36 -3.21 12.67
C MET A 211 4.70 -1.78 12.34
N ILE A 212 4.78 -1.46 11.06
CA ILE A 212 5.00 -0.12 10.55
C ILE A 212 3.82 0.24 9.67
N GLY A 213 3.12 1.32 10.00
CA GLY A 213 1.95 1.81 9.28
C GLY A 213 2.12 3.26 8.86
N THR A 214 1.56 3.62 7.71
CA THR A 214 1.48 5.00 7.23
C THR A 214 0.10 5.26 6.61
N PRO A 215 -0.55 6.41 6.91
CA PRO A 215 -0.22 7.31 8.02
C PRO A 215 -0.45 6.72 9.41
N ILE A 216 -1.22 5.62 9.51
CA ILE A 216 -1.59 4.92 10.76
C ILE A 216 -1.49 3.40 10.59
N LEU A 217 -1.47 2.67 11.70
CA LEU A 217 -1.72 1.24 11.72
C LEU A 217 -3.21 0.98 11.43
N MET A 218 -3.50 0.24 10.37
CA MET A 218 -4.88 -0.05 9.95
C MET A 218 -5.48 -1.31 10.60
N THR A 219 -4.61 -2.16 11.13
CA THR A 219 -4.96 -3.33 11.94
C THR A 219 -4.25 -3.16 13.28
N GLU A 220 -4.96 -2.63 14.27
CA GLU A 220 -4.61 -2.93 15.65
C GLU A 220 -5.25 -4.29 15.98
N TYR A 221 -4.60 -5.05 16.87
CA TYR A 221 -5.03 -6.32 17.48
C TYR A 221 -4.63 -7.60 16.76
#